data_AF-A0A4S2H381-F1
#
_entry.id   AF-A0A4S2H381-F1
#
_cell.length_a   1.000
_cell.length_b   1.000
_cell.length_c   1.000
_cell.angle_alpha   90.00
_cell.angle_beta   90.00
_cell.angle_gamma   90.00
#
_symmetry.space_group_name_H-M   'P 1'
#
loop_
_entity.id
_entity.type
_entity.pdbx_description
1 polymer ?
#
loop_
_entity_poly.entity_id
_entity_poly.type
_entity_poly.pdbx_seq_one_letter_code
_entity_poly.pdbx_strand_id
1 'polypeptide(L)'
;MEDVLALLAGLVEAVRSSRVYEGLTSYTAQRIYALAGMLLITGLAVLTAIGPLRGLHRETDYETLVKRLKIPGPEPSRAATIAAQKARKLETARDYAQCTIGRIAITALLGVVLPFAAILTVTWQGGWFFPGQPVLVEAGSRTPIPHPDAGQLSAFGLDLLLKGGLNDVIETFEWEIGQVRHAATNYPYATLILLFRLVADLFVISLLFYAGRTALNWRRASAEVMREAQNRELASAGA
;
A
#
# COMPACT_ATOMS: atom_id res chain seq x y z
N MET A 1 -44.66 -25.90 26.41
CA MET A 1 -43.97 -24.91 25.55
C MET A 1 -43.49 -23.73 26.37
N GLU A 2 -44.30 -23.22 27.31
CA GLU A 2 -43.90 -22.18 28.27
C GLU A 2 -42.73 -22.61 29.18
N ASP A 3 -42.72 -23.84 29.70
CA ASP A 3 -41.62 -24.32 30.56
C ASP A 3 -40.27 -24.36 29.85
N VAL A 4 -40.26 -24.68 28.55
CA VAL A 4 -39.03 -24.70 27.73
C VAL A 4 -38.51 -23.28 27.50
N LEU A 5 -39.42 -22.32 27.28
CA LEU A 5 -39.06 -20.91 27.14
C LEU A 5 -38.53 -20.32 28.45
N ALA A 6 -39.12 -20.68 29.60
CA ALA A 6 -38.64 -20.24 30.92
C ALA A 6 -37.25 -20.81 31.23
N LEU A 7 -37.00 -22.08 30.88
CA LEU A 7 -35.70 -22.73 31.09
C LEU A 7 -34.62 -22.14 30.18
N LEU A 8 -34.95 -21.83 28.92
CA LEU A 8 -34.05 -21.10 28.01
C LEU A 8 -33.76 -19.68 28.50
N ALA A 9 -34.77 -18.95 28.99
CA ALA A 9 -34.58 -17.61 29.55
C ALA A 9 -33.68 -17.62 30.79
N GLY A 10 -33.88 -18.58 31.70
CA GLY A 10 -33.03 -18.76 32.88
C GLY A 10 -31.58 -19.13 32.52
N LEU A 11 -31.39 -19.93 31.47
CA LEU A 11 -30.05 -20.30 30.99
C LEU A 11 -29.33 -19.12 30.33
N VAL A 12 -30.05 -18.30 29.56
CA VAL A 12 -29.52 -17.05 28.98
C VAL A 12 -29.11 -16.07 30.08
N GLU A 13 -29.95 -15.89 31.11
CA GLU A 13 -29.64 -15.00 32.22
C GLU A 13 -28.45 -15.51 33.04
N ALA A 14 -28.36 -16.82 33.29
CA ALA A 14 -27.23 -17.44 33.97
C ALA A 14 -25.90 -17.31 33.20
N VAL A 15 -25.95 -17.42 31.86
CA VAL A 15 -24.78 -17.17 30.99
C VAL A 15 -24.41 -15.69 31.01
N ARG A 16 -25.39 -14.78 30.96
CA ARG A 16 -25.19 -13.33 30.99
C ARG A 16 -24.63 -12.83 32.32
N SER A 17 -25.03 -13.44 33.43
CA SER A 17 -24.51 -13.16 34.77
C SER A 17 -23.20 -13.89 35.10
N SER A 18 -22.67 -14.69 34.16
CA SER A 18 -21.40 -15.38 34.38
C SER A 18 -20.23 -14.40 34.30
N ARG A 19 -19.24 -14.57 35.20
CA ARG A 19 -17.98 -13.79 35.16
C ARG A 19 -17.24 -13.92 33.82
N VAL A 20 -17.47 -15.00 33.09
CA VAL A 20 -16.94 -15.23 31.74
C VAL A 20 -17.58 -14.26 30.74
N TYR A 21 -18.90 -14.10 30.78
CA TYR A 21 -19.61 -13.14 29.91
C TYR A 21 -19.23 -11.70 30.22
N GLU A 22 -19.11 -11.34 31.51
CA GLU A 22 -18.63 -10.00 31.93
C GLU A 22 -17.20 -9.75 31.42
N GLY A 23 -16.31 -10.75 31.50
CA GLY A 23 -14.96 -10.66 30.97
C GLY A 23 -14.92 -10.44 29.45
N LEU A 24 -15.73 -11.19 28.70
CA LEU A 24 -15.80 -11.10 27.23
C LEU A 24 -16.46 -9.81 26.74
N THR A 25 -17.37 -9.22 27.52
CA THR A 25 -18.06 -7.97 27.17
C THR A 25 -17.38 -6.71 27.74
N SER A 26 -16.33 -6.88 28.54
CA SER A 26 -15.59 -5.79 29.18
C SER A 26 -15.00 -4.80 28.16
N TYR A 27 -14.84 -3.54 28.57
CA TYR A 27 -14.18 -2.51 27.75
C TYR A 27 -12.78 -2.91 27.28
N THR A 28 -12.04 -3.66 28.12
CA THR A 28 -10.73 -4.19 27.76
C THR A 28 -10.83 -5.21 26.63
N ALA A 29 -11.79 -6.14 26.70
CA ALA A 29 -12.02 -7.12 25.64
C ALA A 29 -12.43 -6.44 24.32
N GLN A 30 -13.33 -5.44 24.38
CA GLN A 30 -13.73 -4.67 23.19
C GLN A 30 -12.55 -3.99 22.49
N ARG A 31 -11.60 -3.41 23.25
CA ARG A 31 -10.37 -2.81 22.70
C ARG A 31 -9.49 -3.85 22.01
N ILE A 32 -9.31 -5.00 22.64
CA ILE A 32 -8.55 -6.12 22.06
C ILE A 32 -9.21 -6.60 20.77
N TYR A 33 -10.53 -6.76 20.75
CA TYR A 33 -11.27 -7.15 19.56
C TYR A 33 -11.16 -6.12 18.44
N ALA A 34 -11.24 -4.83 18.76
CA ALA A 34 -11.07 -3.76 17.78
C ALA A 34 -9.64 -3.74 17.19
N LEU A 35 -8.61 -3.88 18.02
CA LEU A 35 -7.22 -3.97 17.56
C LEU A 35 -6.98 -5.22 16.72
N ALA A 36 -7.46 -6.38 17.18
CA ALA A 36 -7.35 -7.64 16.45
C ALA A 36 -8.09 -7.58 15.10
N GLY A 37 -9.29 -7.00 15.09
CA GLY A 37 -10.08 -6.77 13.87
C GLY A 37 -9.36 -5.87 12.88
N MET A 38 -8.79 -4.75 13.34
CA MET A 38 -7.99 -3.86 12.48
C MET A 38 -6.74 -4.56 11.95
N LEU A 39 -5.98 -5.26 12.81
CA LEU A 39 -4.82 -6.02 12.38
C LEU A 39 -5.18 -7.09 11.34
N LEU A 40 -6.32 -7.76 11.50
CA LEU A 40 -6.81 -8.75 10.54
C LEU A 40 -7.20 -8.11 9.21
N ILE A 41 -7.93 -6.99 9.22
CA ILE A 41 -8.31 -6.25 8.00
C ILE A 41 -7.05 -5.74 7.28
N THR A 42 -6.13 -5.12 8.01
CA THR A 42 -4.86 -4.63 7.47
C THR A 42 -4.00 -5.78 6.94
N GLY A 43 -3.91 -6.90 7.66
CA GLY A 43 -3.19 -8.09 7.22
C GLY A 43 -3.77 -8.68 5.94
N LEU A 44 -5.10 -8.77 5.83
CA LEU A 44 -5.78 -9.20 4.60
C LEU A 44 -5.55 -8.23 3.44
N ALA A 45 -5.56 -6.92 3.69
CA ALA A 45 -5.23 -5.92 2.67
C ALA A 45 -3.78 -6.11 2.15
N VAL A 46 -2.83 -6.31 3.06
CA VAL A 46 -1.43 -6.58 2.71
C VAL A 46 -1.29 -7.87 1.90
N LEU A 47 -1.94 -8.96 2.33
CA LEU A 47 -1.91 -10.23 1.60
C LEU A 47 -2.53 -10.12 0.20
N THR A 48 -3.64 -9.39 0.07
CA THR A 48 -4.29 -9.16 -1.23
C THR A 48 -3.47 -8.26 -2.15
N ALA A 49 -2.66 -7.34 -1.60
CA ALA A 49 -1.73 -6.51 -2.37
C ALA A 49 -0.61 -7.32 -3.08
N ILE A 50 -0.30 -8.54 -2.60
CA ILE A 50 0.69 -9.43 -3.23
C ILE A 50 0.24 -9.85 -4.65
N GLY A 51 -1.06 -10.01 -4.89
CA GLY A 51 -1.60 -10.39 -6.20
C GLY A 51 -1.28 -9.36 -7.29
N PRO A 52 -1.70 -8.09 -7.14
CA PRO A 52 -1.32 -6.98 -8.00
C PRO A 52 0.20 -6.82 -8.19
N LEU A 53 0.98 -7.00 -7.11
CA LEU A 53 2.45 -6.92 -7.16
C LEU A 53 3.06 -8.04 -8.01
N ARG A 54 2.57 -9.29 -7.88
CA ARG A 54 2.95 -10.40 -8.77
C ARG A 54 2.51 -10.14 -10.21
N GLY A 55 1.40 -9.45 -10.42
CA GLY A 55 0.95 -8.96 -11.72
C GLY A 55 1.95 -8.00 -12.36
N LEU A 56 2.42 -7.01 -11.59
CA LEU A 56 3.48 -6.08 -12.02
C LEU A 56 4.75 -6.83 -12.40
N HIS A 57 5.16 -7.84 -11.61
CA HIS A 57 6.34 -8.65 -11.95
C HIS A 57 6.24 -9.30 -13.33
N ARG A 58 5.08 -9.89 -13.66
CA ARG A 58 4.86 -10.57 -14.94
C ARG A 58 4.78 -9.58 -16.11
N GLU A 59 4.10 -8.46 -15.92
CA GLU A 59 3.85 -7.48 -16.98
C GLU A 59 5.07 -6.61 -17.29
N THR A 60 5.95 -6.38 -16.31
CA THR A 60 7.21 -5.63 -16.47
C THR A 60 8.35 -6.50 -16.97
N ASP A 61 8.09 -7.76 -17.30
CA ASP A 61 9.07 -8.64 -17.89
C ASP A 61 9.40 -8.26 -19.35
N TYR A 62 10.68 -8.36 -19.71
CA TYR A 62 11.18 -7.91 -21.00
C TYR A 62 10.53 -8.66 -22.16
N GLU A 63 10.45 -9.99 -22.06
CA GLU A 63 9.86 -10.80 -23.14
C GLU A 63 8.38 -10.47 -23.33
N THR A 64 7.66 -10.24 -22.23
CA THR A 64 6.25 -9.86 -22.27
C THR A 64 6.05 -8.51 -22.94
N LEU A 65 6.92 -7.54 -22.65
CA LEU A 65 6.93 -6.22 -23.29
C LEU A 65 7.23 -6.31 -24.79
N VAL A 66 8.27 -7.05 -25.18
CA VAL A 66 8.62 -7.24 -26.61
C VAL A 66 7.49 -7.94 -27.36
N LYS A 67 6.90 -9.00 -26.80
CA LYS A 67 5.76 -9.71 -27.39
C LYS A 67 4.55 -8.80 -27.61
N ARG A 68 4.28 -7.86 -26.69
CA ARG A 68 3.17 -6.89 -26.83
C ARG A 68 3.46 -5.78 -27.82
N LEU A 69 4.71 -5.31 -27.91
CA LEU A 69 5.11 -4.23 -28.82
C LEU A 69 5.29 -4.69 -30.27
N LYS A 70 5.55 -5.99 -30.48
CA LYS A 70 5.69 -6.59 -31.81
C LYS A 70 4.32 -6.76 -32.47
N ILE A 71 4.06 -5.99 -33.53
CA ILE A 71 2.85 -6.17 -34.36
C ILE A 71 3.12 -7.34 -35.33
N PRO A 72 2.32 -8.41 -35.30
CA PRO A 72 2.46 -9.51 -36.26
C PRO A 72 2.03 -9.06 -37.66
N GLY A 73 2.86 -9.33 -38.67
CA GLY A 73 2.54 -9.13 -40.09
C GLY A 73 3.68 -8.49 -40.91
N PRO A 74 3.55 -8.50 -42.24
CA PRO A 74 4.48 -7.80 -43.14
C PRO A 74 4.42 -6.28 -42.95
N GLU A 75 5.52 -5.59 -43.27
CA GLU A 75 5.59 -4.14 -43.11
C GLU A 75 4.61 -3.42 -44.04
N PRO A 76 3.92 -2.38 -43.53
CA PRO A 76 3.00 -1.61 -44.33
C PRO A 76 3.76 -0.76 -45.35
N SER A 77 3.57 -1.03 -46.64
CA SER A 77 4.14 -0.21 -47.73
C SER A 77 3.34 1.06 -48.01
N ARG A 78 2.09 1.14 -47.54
CA ARG A 78 1.18 2.27 -47.79
C ARG A 78 1.12 3.21 -46.60
N ALA A 79 1.15 4.52 -46.86
CA ALA A 79 1.07 5.57 -45.83
C ALA A 79 -0.13 5.41 -44.88
N ALA A 80 -1.30 5.02 -45.40
CA ALA A 80 -2.49 4.75 -44.58
C ALA A 80 -2.28 3.58 -43.60
N THR A 81 -1.61 2.51 -44.04
CA THR A 81 -1.34 1.33 -43.21
C THR A 81 -0.22 1.60 -42.18
N ILE A 82 0.75 2.46 -42.52
CA ILE A 82 1.76 2.98 -41.58
C ILE A 82 1.08 3.79 -40.45
N ALA A 83 0.16 4.69 -40.80
CA ALA A 83 -0.59 5.49 -39.83
C ALA A 83 -1.45 4.60 -38.91
N ALA A 84 -2.14 3.61 -39.48
CA ALA A 84 -2.93 2.64 -38.72
C ALA A 84 -2.07 1.79 -37.76
N GLN A 85 -0.89 1.34 -38.19
CA GLN A 85 0.03 0.63 -37.29
C GLN A 85 0.58 1.53 -36.17
N LYS A 86 0.93 2.79 -36.46
CA LYS A 86 1.37 3.75 -35.44
C LYS A 86 0.26 3.98 -34.40
N ALA A 87 -0.98 4.17 -34.85
CA ALA A 87 -2.13 4.32 -33.96
C ALA A 87 -2.32 3.09 -33.06
N ARG A 88 -2.24 1.87 -33.62
CA ARG A 88 -2.31 0.63 -32.83
C ARG A 88 -1.18 0.49 -31.81
N LYS A 89 0.06 0.84 -32.16
CA LYS A 89 1.19 0.84 -31.21
C LYS A 89 0.93 1.81 -30.04
N LEU A 90 0.40 2.99 -30.35
CA LEU A 90 0.07 3.99 -29.34
C LEU A 90 -1.06 3.52 -28.41
N GLU A 91 -2.09 2.88 -28.97
CA GLU A 91 -3.20 2.30 -28.22
C GLU A 91 -2.72 1.18 -27.29
N THR A 92 -1.95 0.22 -27.79
CA THR A 92 -1.35 -0.85 -26.96
C THR A 92 -0.45 -0.29 -25.84
N ALA A 93 0.33 0.76 -26.14
CA ALA A 93 1.16 1.42 -25.13
C ALA A 93 0.32 2.10 -24.05
N ARG A 94 -0.78 2.75 -24.43
CA ARG A 94 -1.72 3.39 -23.51
C ARG A 94 -2.41 2.36 -22.62
N ASP A 95 -2.91 1.27 -23.18
CA ASP A 95 -3.57 0.20 -22.43
C ASP A 95 -2.60 -0.46 -21.43
N TYR A 96 -1.36 -0.69 -21.86
CA TYR A 96 -0.32 -1.21 -20.98
C TYR A 96 0.01 -0.24 -19.82
N ALA A 97 0.15 1.06 -20.13
CA ALA A 97 0.40 2.08 -19.11
C ALA A 97 -0.76 2.17 -18.12
N GLN A 98 -2.02 2.15 -18.60
CA GLN A 98 -3.21 2.17 -17.75
C GLN A 98 -3.29 0.93 -16.84
N CYS A 99 -3.03 -0.26 -17.39
CA CYS A 99 -2.99 -1.50 -16.60
C CYS A 99 -1.89 -1.44 -15.52
N THR A 100 -0.69 -0.98 -15.88
CA THR A 100 0.44 -0.84 -14.97
C THR A 100 0.15 0.15 -13.85
N ILE A 101 -0.36 1.35 -14.20
CA ILE A 101 -0.75 2.39 -13.23
C ILE A 101 -1.85 1.88 -12.31
N GLY A 102 -2.86 1.20 -12.86
CA GLY A 102 -3.95 0.61 -12.07
C GLY A 102 -3.44 -0.39 -11.04
N ARG A 103 -2.50 -1.26 -11.42
CA ARG A 103 -1.87 -2.22 -10.50
C ARG A 103 -1.00 -1.53 -9.45
N ILE A 104 -0.23 -0.51 -9.82
CA ILE A 104 0.55 0.30 -8.88
C ILE A 104 -0.39 0.94 -7.86
N ALA A 105 -1.48 1.56 -8.32
CA ALA A 105 -2.48 2.21 -7.47
C ALA A 105 -3.12 1.23 -6.49
N ILE A 106 -3.57 0.06 -6.95
CA ILE A 106 -4.16 -0.97 -6.08
C ILE A 106 -3.13 -1.48 -5.07
N THR A 107 -1.88 -1.71 -5.50
CA THR A 107 -0.80 -2.16 -4.62
C THR A 107 -0.49 -1.12 -3.54
N ALA A 108 -0.38 0.15 -3.91
CA ALA A 108 -0.15 1.25 -2.98
C ALA A 108 -1.33 1.43 -2.02
N LEU A 109 -2.56 1.34 -2.53
CA LEU A 109 -3.78 1.46 -1.73
C LEU A 109 -3.84 0.38 -0.64
N LEU A 110 -3.63 -0.88 -1.02
CA LEU A 110 -3.78 -2.01 -0.11
C LEU A 110 -2.54 -2.24 0.78
N GLY A 111 -1.34 -2.01 0.24
CA GLY A 111 -0.07 -2.26 0.92
C GLY A 111 0.46 -1.08 1.75
N VAL A 112 -0.01 0.15 1.50
CA VAL A 112 0.47 1.36 2.17
C VAL A 112 -0.68 2.20 2.74
N VAL A 113 -1.61 2.65 1.89
CA VAL A 113 -2.63 3.64 2.29
C VAL A 113 -3.59 3.09 3.33
N LEU A 114 -4.10 1.88 3.15
CA LEU A 114 -5.04 1.27 4.08
C LEU A 114 -4.39 0.92 5.44
N PRO A 115 -3.20 0.30 5.49
CA PRO A 115 -2.43 0.18 6.73
C PRO A 115 -2.16 1.53 7.41
N PHE A 116 -1.82 2.55 6.63
CA PHE A 116 -1.56 3.89 7.15
C PHE A 116 -2.82 4.53 7.77
N ALA A 117 -3.96 4.42 7.11
CA ALA A 117 -5.25 4.89 7.62
C ALA A 117 -5.63 4.18 8.93
N ALA A 118 -5.33 2.88 9.05
CA ALA A 118 -5.55 2.14 10.29
C ALA A 118 -4.68 2.70 11.44
N ILE A 119 -3.40 3.00 11.17
CA ILE A 119 -2.53 3.65 12.16
C ILE A 119 -3.10 5.00 12.57
N LEU A 120 -3.45 5.88 11.62
CA LEU A 120 -4.03 7.20 11.94
C LEU A 120 -5.32 7.10 12.75
N THR A 121 -6.15 6.10 12.47
CA THR A 121 -7.39 5.85 13.25
C THR A 121 -7.05 5.47 14.70
N VAL A 122 -6.08 4.57 14.89
CA VAL A 122 -5.58 4.19 16.22
C VAL A 122 -4.96 5.39 16.93
N THR A 123 -4.22 6.24 16.20
CA THR A 123 -3.63 7.47 16.73
C THR A 123 -4.68 8.45 17.23
N TRP A 124 -5.69 8.72 16.39
CA TRP A 124 -6.80 9.63 16.70
C TRP A 124 -7.62 9.15 17.90
N GLN A 125 -7.87 7.85 17.98
CA GLN A 125 -8.59 7.21 19.10
C GLN A 125 -7.64 6.68 20.19
N GLY A 126 -6.43 7.24 20.29
CA GLY A 126 -5.36 6.72 21.13
C GLY A 126 -5.75 6.55 22.60
N GLY A 127 -6.48 7.50 23.17
CA GLY A 127 -6.97 7.42 24.55
C GLY A 127 -7.97 6.29 24.80
N TRP A 128 -8.71 5.85 23.77
CA TRP A 128 -9.59 4.69 23.88
C TRP A 128 -8.82 3.38 23.75
N PHE A 129 -7.86 3.28 22.83
CA PHE A 129 -7.06 2.07 22.61
C PHE A 129 -6.04 1.82 23.72
N PHE A 130 -5.39 2.88 24.22
CA PHE A 130 -4.29 2.83 25.17
C PHE A 130 -4.59 3.74 26.38
N PRO A 131 -5.54 3.35 27.26
CA PRO A 131 -5.92 4.19 28.40
C PRO A 131 -4.75 4.45 29.33
N GLY A 132 -4.52 5.72 29.68
CA GLY A 132 -3.44 6.13 30.58
C GLY A 132 -2.03 6.06 29.97
N GLN A 133 -1.91 5.71 28.69
CA GLN A 133 -0.63 5.71 27.97
C GLN A 133 -0.69 6.69 26.81
N PRO A 134 0.23 7.68 26.74
CA PRO A 134 0.27 8.59 25.62
C PRO A 134 0.58 7.83 24.33
N VAL A 135 -0.03 8.26 23.24
CA VAL A 135 0.21 7.74 21.89
C VAL A 135 1.08 8.70 21.11
N LEU A 136 0.80 10.00 21.26
CA LEU A 136 1.59 11.10 20.73
C LEU A 136 2.16 11.95 21.88
N VAL A 137 3.34 12.52 21.62
CA VAL A 137 4.03 13.47 22.48
C VAL A 137 4.59 14.62 21.65
N GLU A 138 4.76 15.79 22.27
CA GLU A 138 5.53 16.87 21.67
C GLU A 138 7.01 16.47 21.50
N ALA A 139 7.61 16.82 20.37
CA ALA A 139 8.95 16.35 19.99
C ALA A 139 10.05 16.82 20.96
N GLY A 140 9.97 18.06 21.44
CA GLY A 140 10.97 18.66 22.34
C GLY A 140 10.69 18.40 23.81
N SER A 141 9.49 18.74 24.28
CA SER A 141 9.11 18.69 25.69
C SER A 141 8.71 17.28 26.16
N ARG A 142 8.43 16.35 25.22
CA ARG A 142 7.89 15.01 25.46
C ARG A 142 6.56 15.01 26.24
N THR A 143 5.85 16.13 26.26
CA THR A 143 4.56 16.24 26.92
C THR A 143 3.52 15.38 26.18
N PRO A 144 2.67 14.62 26.89
CA PRO A 144 1.56 13.89 26.29
C PRO A 144 0.61 14.79 25.50
N ILE A 145 0.23 14.35 24.29
CA ILE A 145 -0.84 14.96 23.51
C ILE A 145 -2.06 14.01 23.58
N PRO A 146 -3.02 14.24 24.49
CA PRO A 146 -4.14 13.31 24.70
C PRO A 146 -5.18 13.36 23.58
N HIS A 147 -5.36 14.52 22.94
CA HIS A 147 -6.32 14.76 21.87
C HIS A 147 -5.63 15.53 20.74
N PRO A 148 -5.01 14.84 19.78
CA PRO A 148 -4.35 15.51 18.68
C PRO A 148 -5.37 16.22 17.80
N ASP A 149 -5.09 17.45 17.41
CA ASP A 149 -5.89 18.13 16.38
C ASP A 149 -5.60 17.56 14.97
N ALA A 150 -6.40 17.96 13.98
CA ALA A 150 -6.24 17.49 12.61
C ALA A 150 -4.87 17.86 11.98
N GLY A 151 -4.30 19.00 12.37
CA GLY A 151 -2.99 19.45 11.90
C GLY A 151 -1.87 18.58 12.47
N GLN A 152 -1.92 18.31 13.78
CA GLN A 152 -0.98 17.43 14.49
C GLN A 152 -1.05 15.99 13.96
N LEU A 153 -2.26 15.47 13.72
CA LEU A 153 -2.44 14.14 13.13
C LEU A 153 -1.88 14.09 11.70
N SER A 154 -2.12 15.14 10.89
CA SER A 154 -1.60 15.22 9.52
C SER A 154 -0.08 15.32 9.51
N ALA A 155 0.50 16.17 10.36
CA ALA A 155 1.95 16.32 10.48
C ALA A 155 2.61 15.01 10.93
N PHE A 156 2.03 14.32 11.93
CA PHE A 156 2.49 13.00 12.34
C PHE A 156 2.39 11.97 11.21
N GLY A 157 1.28 11.97 10.46
CA GLY A 157 1.08 11.07 9.34
C GLY A 157 2.08 11.29 8.20
N LEU A 158 2.33 12.55 7.84
CA LEU A 158 3.35 12.91 6.84
C LEU A 158 4.75 12.52 7.32
N ASP A 159 5.09 12.81 8.58
CA ASP A 159 6.37 12.41 9.17
C ASP A 159 6.57 10.89 9.11
N LEU A 160 5.51 10.13 9.41
CA LEU A 160 5.54 8.68 9.37
C LEU A 160 5.73 8.11 7.96
N LEU A 161 5.13 8.73 6.94
CA LEU A 161 5.31 8.33 5.53
C LEU A 161 6.66 8.74 4.97
N LEU A 162 7.12 9.96 5.27
CA LEU A 162 8.32 10.53 4.68
C LEU A 162 9.60 9.94 5.30
N LYS A 163 9.59 9.64 6.60
CA LYS A 163 10.71 8.93 7.25
C LYS A 163 10.77 7.44 6.89
N GLY A 164 9.78 6.87 6.20
CA GLY A 164 9.84 5.51 5.66
C GLY A 164 10.77 5.41 4.44
N GLY A 165 11.68 4.44 4.42
CA GLY A 165 12.59 4.12 3.31
C GLY A 165 13.70 5.13 2.96
N LEU A 166 13.50 6.42 3.21
CA LEU A 166 14.45 7.52 2.94
C LEU A 166 15.01 8.15 4.22
N ASN A 167 14.92 7.43 5.35
CA ASN A 167 15.29 7.94 6.68
C ASN A 167 16.66 8.62 6.69
N ASP A 168 17.64 8.08 5.94
CA ASP A 168 19.00 8.63 5.84
C ASP A 168 19.04 9.98 5.10
N VAL A 169 18.23 10.19 4.07
CA VAL A 169 18.20 11.44 3.30
C VAL A 169 17.54 12.55 4.10
N ILE A 170 16.42 12.27 4.78
CA ILE A 170 15.69 13.28 5.58
C ILE A 170 16.44 13.61 6.88
N GLU A 171 17.09 12.62 7.50
CA GLU A 171 17.93 12.80 8.68
C GLU A 171 19.18 13.64 8.34
N THR A 172 19.77 13.46 7.15
CA THR A 172 20.89 14.30 6.66
C THR A 172 20.51 15.79 6.50
N PHE A 173 19.23 16.10 6.27
CA PHE A 173 18.75 17.48 6.13
C PHE A 173 18.11 18.06 7.41
N GLU A 174 18.16 17.34 8.54
CA GLU A 174 17.52 17.72 9.81
C GLU A 174 16.05 18.14 9.65
N TRP A 175 15.33 17.58 8.67
CA TRP A 175 13.95 17.93 8.41
C TRP A 175 13.02 17.24 9.40
N GLU A 176 12.74 17.93 10.51
CA GLU A 176 11.63 17.62 11.40
C GLU A 176 10.34 18.24 10.86
N ILE A 177 9.50 17.42 10.22
CA ILE A 177 8.28 17.89 9.55
C ILE A 177 7.14 18.16 10.57
N GLY A 178 7.32 17.81 11.84
CA GLY A 178 6.33 18.08 12.88
C GLY A 178 6.90 18.17 14.28
N GLN A 179 6.26 19.01 15.10
CA GLN A 179 6.50 19.10 16.55
C GLN A 179 5.92 17.90 17.33
N VAL A 180 5.51 16.83 16.66
CA VAL A 180 4.78 15.70 17.24
C VAL A 180 5.51 14.40 16.91
N ARG A 181 5.67 13.53 17.90
CA ARG A 181 6.29 12.21 17.79
C ARG A 181 5.43 11.17 18.49
N HIS A 182 5.62 9.89 18.15
CA HIS A 182 4.99 8.82 18.91
C HIS A 182 5.66 8.66 20.28
N ALA A 183 4.88 8.25 21.29
CA ALA A 183 5.42 7.98 22.63
C ALA A 183 6.18 6.65 22.64
N ALA A 184 7.51 6.69 22.76
CA ALA A 184 8.36 5.48 22.83
C ALA A 184 8.08 4.60 24.06
N THR A 185 7.41 5.14 25.08
CA THR A 185 7.01 4.42 26.30
C THR A 185 5.75 3.57 26.11
N ASN A 186 4.96 3.82 25.06
CA ASN A 186 3.82 2.99 24.69
C ASN A 186 4.28 1.91 23.71
N TYR A 187 4.88 0.84 24.25
CA TYR A 187 5.45 -0.25 23.44
C TYR A 187 4.46 -0.87 22.46
N PRO A 188 3.19 -1.17 22.84
CA PRO A 188 2.21 -1.72 21.90
C PRO A 188 2.00 -0.82 20.67
N TYR A 189 1.83 0.49 20.89
CA TYR A 189 1.65 1.45 19.80
C TYR A 189 2.93 1.61 18.95
N ALA A 190 4.09 1.68 19.60
CA ALA A 190 5.37 1.73 18.90
C ALA A 190 5.62 0.48 18.02
N THR A 191 5.22 -0.71 18.48
CA THR A 191 5.27 -1.94 17.67
C THR A 191 4.34 -1.87 16.47
N LEU A 192 3.13 -1.32 16.61
CA LEU A 192 2.22 -1.13 15.47
C LEU A 192 2.83 -0.21 14.40
N ILE A 193 3.43 0.91 14.83
CA ILE A 193 4.16 1.82 13.94
C ILE A 193 5.30 1.10 13.23
N LEU A 194 6.11 0.32 13.97
CA LEU A 194 7.23 -0.43 13.40
C LEU A 194 6.77 -1.43 12.33
N LEU A 195 5.73 -2.22 12.64
CA LEU A 195 5.17 -3.19 11.69
C LEU A 195 4.63 -2.50 10.43
N PHE A 196 3.91 -1.39 10.61
CA PHE A 196 3.46 -0.57 9.50
C PHE A 196 4.63 -0.11 8.62
N ARG A 197 5.71 0.42 9.22
CA ARG A 197 6.88 0.91 8.47
C ARG A 197 7.54 -0.22 7.67
N LEU A 198 7.77 -1.38 8.28
CA LEU A 198 8.36 -2.53 7.59
C LEU A 198 7.53 -2.95 6.36
N VAL A 199 6.21 -2.98 6.51
CA VAL A 199 5.29 -3.32 5.42
C VAL A 199 5.31 -2.24 4.34
N ALA A 200 5.12 -0.97 4.73
CA ALA A 200 5.06 0.15 3.81
C ALA A 200 6.36 0.28 3.01
N ASP A 201 7.51 0.19 3.66
CA ASP A 201 8.83 0.27 3.03
C ASP A 201 9.04 -0.86 2.02
N LEU A 202 8.64 -2.10 2.36
CA LEU A 202 8.71 -3.22 1.43
C LEU A 202 7.89 -2.98 0.16
N PHE A 203 6.67 -2.45 0.31
CA PHE A 203 5.82 -2.12 -0.84
C PHE A 203 6.37 -0.95 -1.65
N VAL A 204 6.82 0.12 -1.01
CA VAL A 204 7.39 1.29 -1.69
C VAL A 204 8.64 0.89 -2.47
N ILE A 205 9.57 0.15 -1.86
CA ILE A 205 10.78 -0.36 -2.54
C ILE A 205 10.39 -1.25 -3.72
N SER A 206 9.41 -2.14 -3.54
CA SER A 206 8.96 -3.02 -4.63
C SER A 206 8.35 -2.22 -5.78
N LEU A 207 7.54 -1.20 -5.50
CA LEU A 207 6.95 -0.32 -6.51
C LEU A 207 8.01 0.48 -7.26
N LEU A 208 9.00 1.04 -6.55
CA LEU A 208 10.13 1.74 -7.15
C LEU A 208 10.96 0.80 -8.03
N PHE A 209 11.22 -0.42 -7.56
CA PHE A 209 11.91 -1.44 -8.35
C PHE A 209 11.16 -1.76 -9.64
N TYR A 210 9.84 -1.97 -9.58
CA TYR A 210 9.05 -2.24 -10.78
C TYR A 210 8.93 -1.03 -11.69
N ALA A 211 8.83 0.19 -11.16
CA ALA A 211 8.85 1.42 -11.95
C ALA A 211 10.18 1.54 -12.71
N GLY A 212 11.32 1.33 -12.02
CA GLY A 212 12.65 1.33 -12.63
C GLY A 212 12.83 0.23 -13.68
N ARG A 213 12.40 -1.00 -13.38
CA ARG A 213 12.41 -2.13 -14.33
C ARG A 213 11.59 -1.82 -15.58
N THR A 214 10.39 -1.26 -15.41
CA THR A 214 9.51 -0.86 -16.53
C THR A 214 10.20 0.17 -17.41
N ALA A 215 10.77 1.22 -16.81
CA ALA A 215 11.47 2.27 -17.55
C ALA A 215 12.68 1.72 -18.33
N LEU A 216 13.49 0.84 -17.72
CA LEU A 216 14.64 0.22 -18.38
C LEU A 216 14.22 -0.71 -19.52
N ASN A 217 13.23 -1.58 -19.29
CA ASN A 217 12.76 -2.52 -20.31
C ASN A 217 12.08 -1.81 -21.46
N TRP A 218 11.33 -0.74 -21.19
CA TRP A 218 10.74 0.11 -22.22
C TRP A 218 11.82 0.76 -23.10
N ARG A 219 12.88 1.30 -22.50
CA ARG A 219 14.02 1.89 -23.25
C ARG A 219 14.71 0.85 -24.12
N ARG A 220 14.96 -0.35 -23.58
CA ARG A 220 15.59 -1.46 -24.32
C ARG A 220 14.72 -1.94 -25.49
N ALA A 221 13.45 -2.21 -25.24
CA ALA A 221 12.51 -2.66 -26.27
C ALA A 221 12.33 -1.60 -27.38
N SER A 222 12.26 -0.32 -27.00
CA SER A 222 12.22 0.78 -27.97
C SER A 222 13.48 0.83 -28.83
N ALA A 223 14.67 0.68 -28.22
CA ALA A 223 15.94 0.69 -28.95
C ALA A 223 16.09 -0.52 -29.89
N GLU A 224 15.65 -1.71 -29.48
CA GLU A 224 15.67 -2.91 -30.32
C GLU A 224 14.75 -2.77 -31.54
N VAL A 225 13.52 -2.28 -31.35
CA VAL A 225 12.58 -2.02 -32.46
C VAL A 225 13.16 -1.00 -33.45
N MET A 226 13.85 0.05 -32.97
CA MET A 226 14.48 1.05 -33.86
C MET A 226 15.68 0.47 -34.61
N ARG A 227 16.49 -0.39 -33.96
CA ARG A 227 17.61 -1.09 -34.62
C ARG A 227 17.13 -2.09 -35.67
N GLU A 228 16.08 -2.85 -35.39
CA GLU A 228 15.49 -3.77 -36.36
C GLU A 228 14.97 -3.02 -37.60
N ALA A 229 14.33 -1.87 -37.41
CA ALA A 229 13.87 -1.01 -38.52
C ALA A 229 15.06 -0.51 -39.35
N GLN A 230 16.10 0.04 -38.70
CA GLN A 230 17.27 0.58 -39.39
C GLN A 230 18.06 -0.49 -40.16
N ASN A 231 18.28 -1.67 -39.57
CA ASN A 231 18.99 -2.78 -40.23
C ASN A 231 18.24 -3.30 -41.46
N ARG A 232 16.90 -3.25 -41.45
CA ARG A 232 16.07 -3.67 -42.59
C ARG A 232 16.04 -2.62 -43.71
N GLU A 233 16.01 -1.34 -43.38
CA GLU A 233 16.16 -0.26 -44.37
C GLU A 233 17.49 -0.40 -45.11
N LEU A 234 18.59 -0.62 -44.39
CA LEU A 234 19.91 -0.85 -44.96
C LEU A 234 19.95 -2.09 -45.87
N ALA A 235 19.27 -3.17 -45.49
CA ALA A 235 19.18 -4.38 -46.30
C ALA A 235 18.35 -4.16 -47.59
N SER A 236 17.30 -3.35 -47.54
CA SER A 236 16.46 -3.03 -48.70
C SER A 236 17.09 -2.03 -49.69
N ALA A 237 17.98 -1.16 -49.21
CA ALA A 237 18.69 -0.19 -50.06
C ALA A 237 19.91 -0.79 -50.79
N GLY A 238 20.38 -1.96 -50.36
CA GLY A 238 21.50 -2.69 -50.98
C GLY A 238 21.09 -3.78 -51.97
N ALA A 239 19.79 -4.00 -52.19
CA ALA A 239 19.23 -4.97 -53.13
C ALA A 239 18.65 -4.25 -54.35
#